data_AF-A0A2N9NS95-F1
#
_entry.id   AF-A0A2N9NS95-F1
#
_cell.length_a   1.000
_cell.length_b   1.000
_cell.length_c   1.000
_cell.angle_alpha   90.00
_cell.angle_beta   90.00
_cell.angle_gamma   90.00
#
_symmetry.space_group_name_H-M   'P 1'
#
loop_
_entity.id
_entity.type
_entity.pdbx_description
1 polymer ?
#
loop_
_entity_poly.entity_id
_entity_poly.type
_entity_poly.pdbx_seq_one_letter_code
_entity_poly.pdbx_strand_id
1 'polypeptide(L)'
;MNENSTLKQTLAAERQASLSRRRFLRGLGACLALPAFESLGPLQLLGAPAAAGGPPGKSAPVRMAFLYVPNGTIPSAWWPEGDGGKDFALSRTLQPLEPVRHELQVISGLEDLSANPGPDGGGDHARAGGTFLTGVRIKKTAGADIYAGVSIDQMVARQIGHLTRFPSLELTCDAVRKAGNCDSGYSCAYEYNLSWRSPTQPLSPEPNPRLVFERLFGAGSAAERLENFKRRQQEQQSILDFVLEDASAVERRLNGRDREKLEQYLSSVREIEQRIENAERMPVADPGADAPPGIPPRFEEHIGLMFDMLTLAFQTDSTRVATLLLAGEGAGGRRQQPHLHRDRPFRGPSQSHASSEHPGNDRQSEGDRPLVCKTVGEVPAEAGADQRRGWPIAAAQLDDRVWIGQR
;
A
#
# COMPACT_ATOMS: atom_id res chain seq x y z
N MET A 1 -13.94 -10.46 85.38
CA MET A 1 -12.85 -10.47 84.38
C MET A 1 -13.47 -10.52 82.99
N ASN A 2 -13.14 -9.51 82.15
CA ASN A 2 -13.10 -9.49 80.68
C ASN A 2 -14.33 -9.77 79.78
N GLU A 3 -15.36 -8.92 79.84
CA GLU A 3 -16.26 -8.68 78.66
C GLU A 3 -15.94 -7.35 77.93
N ASN A 4 -15.42 -6.34 78.65
CA ASN A 4 -15.05 -5.04 78.07
C ASN A 4 -13.72 -5.05 77.29
N SER A 5 -12.93 -6.11 77.40
CA SER A 5 -11.67 -6.26 76.63
C SER A 5 -11.93 -6.87 75.25
N THR A 6 -12.93 -7.73 75.13
CA THR A 6 -13.29 -8.44 73.90
C THR A 6 -13.95 -7.50 72.89
N LEU A 7 -14.90 -6.66 73.31
CA LEU A 7 -15.56 -5.65 72.44
C LEU A 7 -14.60 -4.58 71.90
N LYS A 8 -13.59 -4.17 72.68
CA LYS A 8 -12.55 -3.24 72.23
C LYS A 8 -11.60 -3.88 71.21
N GLN A 9 -11.36 -5.19 71.31
CA GLN A 9 -10.56 -5.94 70.34
C GLN A 9 -11.29 -6.14 69.01
N THR A 10 -12.61 -6.34 69.02
CA THR A 10 -13.41 -6.51 67.78
C THR A 10 -13.54 -5.21 66.98
N LEU A 11 -13.77 -4.07 67.64
CA LEU A 11 -13.85 -2.76 66.97
C LEU A 11 -12.49 -2.25 66.44
N ALA A 12 -11.39 -2.63 67.10
CA ALA A 12 -10.04 -2.34 66.61
C ALA A 12 -9.67 -3.18 65.37
N ALA A 13 -10.10 -4.45 65.33
CA ALA A 13 -9.93 -5.33 64.18
C ALA A 13 -10.74 -4.88 62.95
N GLU A 14 -11.98 -4.40 63.14
CA GLU A 14 -12.81 -3.86 62.06
C GLU A 14 -12.29 -2.50 61.53
N ARG A 15 -11.71 -1.65 62.39
CA ARG A 15 -11.01 -0.43 61.96
C ARG A 15 -9.69 -0.72 61.23
N GLN A 16 -8.96 -1.77 61.59
CA GLN A 16 -7.76 -2.21 60.85
C GLN A 16 -8.09 -2.83 59.49
N ALA A 17 -9.20 -3.58 59.38
CA ALA A 17 -9.65 -4.18 58.12
C ALA A 17 -10.18 -3.15 57.10
N SER A 18 -10.71 -2.01 57.54
CA SER A 18 -11.14 -0.91 56.67
C SER A 18 -10.01 0.06 56.27
N LEU A 19 -8.87 0.05 56.99
CA LEU A 19 -7.68 0.86 56.68
C LEU A 19 -6.68 0.17 55.73
N SER A 20 -6.86 -1.12 55.41
CA SER A 20 -5.99 -1.84 54.47
C SER A 20 -6.42 -1.72 53.00
N ARG A 21 -7.73 -1.71 52.69
CA ARG A 21 -8.22 -1.61 51.29
C ARG A 21 -7.93 -0.28 50.61
N ARG A 22 -7.98 0.85 51.36
CA ARG A 22 -7.75 2.20 50.81
C ARG A 22 -6.26 2.59 50.73
N ARG A 23 -5.37 1.85 51.40
CA ARG A 23 -3.90 1.97 51.24
C ARG A 23 -3.33 0.98 50.22
N PHE A 24 -3.95 -0.20 50.06
CA PHE A 24 -3.56 -1.14 49.01
C PHE A 24 -3.74 -0.53 47.59
N LEU A 25 -4.83 0.22 47.36
CA LEU A 25 -5.04 0.95 46.11
C LEU A 25 -4.27 2.27 45.97
N ARG A 26 -3.51 2.69 47.01
CA ARG A 26 -2.58 3.82 46.94
C ARG A 26 -1.10 3.38 46.92
N GLY A 27 -0.83 2.08 47.00
CA GLY A 27 0.51 1.48 47.00
C GLY A 27 0.92 0.80 45.70
N LEU A 28 0.04 0.72 44.68
CA LEU A 28 0.35 0.22 43.33
C LEU A 28 1.15 1.22 42.46
N GLY A 29 1.88 2.15 43.09
CA GLY A 29 2.73 3.14 42.42
C GLY A 29 4.23 2.81 42.45
N ALA A 30 4.63 1.69 43.03
CA ALA A 30 6.04 1.28 43.10
C ALA A 30 6.17 -0.25 43.13
N CYS A 31 5.79 -0.91 42.04
CA CYS A 31 6.26 -2.28 41.78
C CYS A 31 7.61 -2.17 41.05
N LEU A 32 8.66 -2.67 41.71
CA LEU A 32 9.95 -2.97 41.09
C LEU A 32 9.70 -3.78 39.80
N ALA A 33 10.24 -3.30 38.69
CA ALA A 33 10.21 -3.99 37.42
C ALA A 33 10.86 -5.37 37.58
N LEU A 34 10.04 -6.42 37.51
CA LEU A 34 10.53 -7.77 37.24
C LEU A 34 11.16 -7.76 35.83
N PRO A 35 12.31 -8.41 35.61
CA PRO A 35 12.81 -8.65 34.27
C PRO A 35 11.73 -9.36 33.45
N ALA A 36 11.34 -8.79 32.33
CA ALA A 36 10.38 -9.40 31.42
C ALA A 36 11.01 -10.69 30.86
N PHE A 37 10.35 -11.83 31.09
CA PHE A 37 10.65 -13.06 30.36
C PHE A 37 9.94 -12.98 28.99
N GLU A 38 10.68 -13.12 27.90
CA GLU A 38 10.20 -13.03 26.50
C GLU A 38 9.11 -14.06 26.15
N SER A 39 8.83 -15.04 27.02
CA SER A 39 7.91 -16.15 26.76
C SER A 39 6.42 -15.83 26.97
N LEU A 40 6.09 -14.67 27.54
CA LEU A 40 4.72 -14.28 27.90
C LEU A 40 4.46 -12.85 27.45
N GLY A 41 4.22 -12.64 26.15
CA GLY A 41 3.97 -11.31 25.61
C GLY A 41 2.62 -10.72 26.06
N PRO A 42 2.59 -9.41 26.37
CA PRO A 42 1.47 -8.57 26.01
C PRO A 42 1.96 -7.39 25.17
N LEU A 43 1.64 -7.45 23.88
CA LEU A 43 1.84 -6.37 22.92
C LEU A 43 0.72 -5.33 23.09
N GLN A 44 0.65 -4.70 24.27
CA GLN A 44 -0.24 -3.59 24.57
C GLN A 44 0.42 -2.68 25.60
N LEU A 45 1.23 -1.71 25.14
CA LEU A 45 1.43 -0.37 25.71
C LEU A 45 2.71 0.28 25.18
N LEU A 46 2.70 0.71 23.92
CA LEU A 46 3.47 1.88 23.47
C LEU A 46 2.65 2.57 22.37
N GLY A 47 1.92 3.63 22.75
CA GLY A 47 1.17 4.48 21.81
C GLY A 47 -0.10 5.10 22.40
N ALA A 48 0.03 6.35 22.88
CA ALA A 48 -1.00 7.34 23.23
C ALA A 48 -1.57 7.39 24.67
N PRO A 49 -1.75 8.60 25.24
CA PRO A 49 -2.65 8.80 26.37
C PRO A 49 -4.08 8.55 25.91
N ALA A 50 -4.84 7.85 26.74
CA ALA A 50 -6.23 7.54 26.52
C ALA A 50 -7.05 8.81 26.22
N ALA A 51 -7.50 8.97 24.97
CA ALA A 51 -8.73 9.69 24.70
C ALA A 51 -9.88 8.84 25.27
N ALA A 52 -10.41 9.27 26.41
CA ALA A 52 -11.59 8.70 27.03
C ALA A 52 -12.77 8.72 26.04
N GLY A 53 -13.43 7.56 25.82
CA GLY A 53 -14.77 7.52 25.22
C GLY A 53 -15.12 6.37 24.27
N GLY A 54 -14.24 5.40 23.99
CA GLY A 54 -14.60 4.22 23.20
C GLY A 54 -15.18 3.09 24.07
N PRO A 55 -16.35 2.50 23.75
CA PRO A 55 -16.86 1.35 24.49
C PRO A 55 -15.88 0.16 24.40
N PRO A 56 -15.81 -0.69 25.44
CA PRO A 56 -14.96 -1.89 25.43
C PRO A 56 -15.49 -2.85 24.35
N GLY A 57 -14.67 -3.17 23.35
CA GLY A 57 -15.02 -4.12 22.28
C GLY A 57 -14.71 -3.70 20.84
N LYS A 58 -14.04 -2.56 20.59
CA LYS A 58 -13.58 -2.25 19.22
C LYS A 58 -12.41 -3.17 18.84
N SER A 59 -12.65 -4.09 17.91
CA SER A 59 -11.59 -4.82 17.21
C SER A 59 -10.59 -3.83 16.60
N ALA A 60 -9.34 -4.24 16.46
CA ALA A 60 -8.35 -3.43 15.75
C ALA A 60 -8.89 -3.07 14.35
N PRO A 61 -8.64 -1.86 13.83
CA PRO A 61 -9.11 -1.50 12.50
C PRO A 61 -8.57 -2.46 11.44
N VAL A 62 -9.43 -2.88 10.52
CA VAL A 62 -9.01 -3.63 9.33
C VAL A 62 -8.21 -2.70 8.43
N ARG A 63 -7.10 -3.19 7.90
CA ARG A 63 -6.15 -2.44 7.07
C ARG A 63 -5.87 -3.23 5.80
N MET A 64 -5.62 -2.52 4.71
CA MET A 64 -5.41 -3.12 3.41
C MET A 64 -4.15 -2.55 2.77
N ALA A 65 -3.28 -3.45 2.32
CA ALA A 65 -2.09 -3.12 1.56
C ALA A 65 -2.06 -3.91 0.25
N PHE A 66 -1.74 -3.24 -0.85
CA PHE A 66 -1.45 -3.86 -2.13
C PHE A 66 0.06 -3.87 -2.36
N LEU A 67 0.66 -5.06 -2.48
CA LEU A 67 2.09 -5.23 -2.69
C LEU A 67 2.33 -5.73 -4.12
N TYR A 68 3.24 -5.08 -4.85
CA TYR A 68 3.54 -5.45 -6.24
C TYR A 68 5.00 -5.83 -6.42
N VAL A 69 5.22 -7.03 -6.98
CA VAL A 69 6.53 -7.55 -7.38
C VAL A 69 6.61 -7.52 -8.90
N PRO A 70 7.54 -6.74 -9.50
CA PRO A 70 7.60 -6.56 -10.94
C PRO A 70 8.33 -7.70 -11.66
N ASN A 71 8.20 -7.77 -12.99
CA ASN A 71 8.91 -8.70 -13.89
C ASN A 71 8.63 -10.19 -13.64
N GLY A 72 7.59 -10.50 -12.88
CA GLY A 72 7.22 -11.86 -12.50
C GLY A 72 8.15 -12.49 -11.46
N THR A 73 7.92 -13.77 -11.22
CA THR A 73 8.66 -14.58 -10.24
C THR A 73 9.16 -15.85 -10.92
N ILE A 74 10.04 -16.60 -10.26
CA ILE A 74 10.46 -17.92 -10.73
C ILE A 74 9.36 -18.93 -10.35
N PRO A 75 8.54 -19.45 -11.30
CA PRO A 75 7.31 -20.15 -10.94
C PRO A 75 7.55 -21.39 -10.07
N SER A 76 8.62 -22.15 -10.36
CA SER A 76 9.01 -23.35 -9.59
C SER A 76 9.47 -23.07 -8.16
N ALA A 77 9.78 -21.81 -7.83
CA ALA A 77 10.17 -21.40 -6.49
C ALA A 77 9.13 -20.48 -5.82
N TRP A 78 8.06 -20.09 -6.52
CA TRP A 78 7.04 -19.17 -6.05
C TRP A 78 5.76 -19.89 -5.65
N TRP A 79 5.23 -20.76 -6.52
CA TRP A 79 3.95 -21.40 -6.28
C TRP A 79 4.05 -22.52 -5.25
N PRO A 80 3.17 -22.56 -4.23
CA PRO A 80 3.01 -23.72 -3.36
C PRO A 80 2.73 -25.00 -4.16
N GLU A 81 3.20 -26.13 -3.65
CA GLU A 81 2.89 -27.45 -4.20
C GLU A 81 1.66 -28.05 -3.50
N GLY A 82 0.90 -28.89 -4.21
CA GLY A 82 -0.26 -29.63 -3.70
C GLY A 82 -1.58 -29.30 -4.41
N ASP A 83 -2.64 -30.02 -4.03
CA ASP A 83 -3.97 -29.97 -4.67
C ASP A 83 -4.90 -28.87 -4.09
N GLY A 84 -4.33 -27.86 -3.43
CA GLY A 84 -5.06 -26.79 -2.74
C GLY A 84 -5.50 -27.15 -1.31
N GLY A 85 -6.35 -26.31 -0.72
CA GLY A 85 -6.82 -26.47 0.67
C GLY A 85 -6.02 -25.66 1.69
N LYS A 86 -6.07 -26.06 2.97
CA LYS A 86 -5.43 -25.34 4.09
C LYS A 86 -4.00 -25.82 4.41
N ASP A 87 -3.64 -27.00 3.92
CA ASP A 87 -2.41 -27.71 4.26
C ASP A 87 -1.39 -27.70 3.11
N PHE A 88 -1.40 -26.66 2.28
CA PHE A 88 -0.43 -26.50 1.20
C PHE A 88 0.98 -26.27 1.76
N ALA A 89 1.99 -26.82 1.08
CA ALA A 89 3.38 -26.58 1.43
C ALA A 89 3.86 -25.28 0.79
N LEU A 90 4.37 -24.34 1.59
CA LEU A 90 4.97 -23.13 1.06
C LEU A 90 6.21 -23.45 0.23
N SER A 91 6.35 -22.74 -0.88
CA SER A 91 7.51 -22.81 -1.75
C SER A 91 8.73 -22.12 -1.12
N ARG A 92 9.92 -22.34 -1.68
CA ARG A 92 11.16 -21.73 -1.17
C ARG A 92 11.06 -20.21 -0.99
N THR A 93 10.45 -19.49 -1.94
CA THR A 93 10.32 -18.03 -1.87
C THR A 93 9.33 -17.58 -0.79
N LEU A 94 8.28 -18.36 -0.57
CA LEU A 94 7.24 -18.04 0.42
C LEU A 94 7.52 -18.61 1.82
N GLN A 95 8.55 -19.44 1.97
CA GLN A 95 8.94 -20.08 3.24
C GLN A 95 8.99 -19.13 4.45
N PRO A 96 9.46 -17.86 4.34
CA PRO A 96 9.44 -16.93 5.47
C PRO A 96 8.04 -16.63 6.04
N LEU A 97 6.97 -16.90 5.29
CA LEU A 97 5.58 -16.70 5.72
C LEU A 97 4.97 -17.91 6.44
N GLU A 98 5.73 -18.99 6.65
CA GLU A 98 5.27 -20.19 7.36
C GLU A 98 4.61 -19.91 8.72
N PRO A 99 5.11 -18.97 9.57
CA PRO A 99 4.47 -18.66 10.85
C PRO A 99 3.02 -18.16 10.73
N VAL A 100 2.67 -17.56 9.58
CA VAL A 100 1.34 -17.00 9.29
C VAL A 100 0.61 -17.78 8.20
N ARG A 101 1.06 -18.99 7.85
CA ARG A 101 0.47 -19.80 6.76
C ARG A 101 -1.06 -19.92 6.85
N HIS A 102 -1.58 -20.06 8.07
CA HIS A 102 -3.01 -20.20 8.34
C HIS A 102 -3.85 -18.94 8.04
N GLU A 103 -3.20 -17.79 7.82
CA GLU A 103 -3.79 -16.51 7.40
C GLU A 103 -3.61 -16.24 5.90
N LEU A 104 -2.86 -17.10 5.18
CA LEU A 104 -2.55 -16.92 3.78
C LEU A 104 -3.59 -17.59 2.87
N GLN A 105 -3.91 -16.90 1.78
CA GLN A 105 -4.60 -17.48 0.64
C GLN A 105 -3.75 -17.24 -0.60
N VAL A 106 -3.33 -18.33 -1.24
CA VAL A 106 -2.57 -18.28 -2.49
C VAL A 106 -3.52 -18.64 -3.63
N ILE A 107 -3.73 -17.72 -4.55
CA ILE A 107 -4.58 -17.92 -5.72
C ILE A 107 -3.71 -17.96 -6.97
N SER A 108 -3.81 -19.05 -7.73
CA SER A 108 -3.14 -19.27 -9.01
C SER A 108 -4.15 -19.43 -10.15
N GLY A 109 -3.67 -19.40 -11.39
CA GLY A 109 -4.50 -19.60 -12.58
C GLY A 109 -5.40 -18.41 -12.94
N LEU A 110 -5.09 -17.21 -12.42
CA LEU A 110 -5.75 -15.97 -12.82
C LEU A 110 -4.89 -15.24 -13.84
N GLU A 111 -5.50 -14.81 -14.93
CA GLU A 111 -4.86 -14.00 -15.98
C GLU A 111 -5.64 -12.69 -16.14
N ASP A 112 -4.93 -11.57 -16.20
CA ASP A 112 -5.53 -10.28 -16.54
C ASP A 112 -5.46 -10.04 -18.04
N LEU A 113 -6.58 -10.31 -18.71
CA LEU A 113 -6.71 -10.14 -20.15
C LEU A 113 -6.51 -8.68 -20.60
N SER A 114 -6.66 -7.69 -19.71
CA SER A 114 -6.37 -6.30 -20.02
C SER A 114 -4.87 -6.02 -20.13
N ALA A 115 -4.00 -6.89 -19.59
CA ALA A 115 -2.56 -6.77 -19.72
C ALA A 115 -2.02 -7.35 -21.03
N ASN A 116 -2.83 -8.14 -21.75
CA ASN A 116 -2.41 -8.82 -22.98
C ASN A 116 -2.12 -7.83 -24.14
N PRO A 117 -1.19 -8.19 -25.04
CA PRO A 117 -0.72 -7.27 -26.10
C PRO A 117 -1.84 -6.80 -27.01
N GLY A 118 -2.81 -7.66 -27.31
CA GLY A 118 -3.97 -7.32 -28.13
C GLY A 118 -3.58 -6.55 -29.40
N PRO A 119 -4.33 -5.49 -29.79
CA PRO A 119 -4.00 -4.69 -30.96
C PRO A 119 -2.82 -3.72 -30.74
N ASP A 120 -2.43 -3.49 -29.49
CA ASP A 120 -1.41 -2.49 -29.14
C ASP A 120 0.02 -3.02 -29.32
N GLY A 121 0.21 -4.34 -29.42
CA GLY A 121 1.54 -4.96 -29.54
C GLY A 121 2.36 -4.83 -28.25
N GLY A 122 3.65 -4.50 -28.37
CA GLY A 122 4.56 -4.32 -27.23
C GLY A 122 4.04 -3.30 -26.20
N GLY A 123 4.52 -3.37 -24.97
CA GLY A 123 4.00 -2.58 -23.84
C GLY A 123 3.76 -3.38 -22.57
N ASP A 124 4.40 -4.54 -22.42
CA ASP A 124 4.09 -5.51 -21.37
C ASP A 124 4.42 -4.97 -19.98
N HIS A 125 5.47 -4.15 -19.85
CA HIS A 125 5.86 -3.51 -18.59
C HIS A 125 4.87 -2.42 -18.19
N ALA A 126 4.50 -1.54 -19.12
CA ALA A 126 3.50 -0.51 -18.85
C ALA A 126 2.13 -1.11 -18.53
N ARG A 127 1.73 -2.16 -19.25
CA ARG A 127 0.47 -2.85 -18.99
C ARG A 127 0.50 -3.59 -17.67
N ALA A 128 1.57 -4.30 -17.31
CA ALA A 128 1.65 -5.01 -16.04
C ALA A 128 1.42 -4.05 -14.85
N GLY A 129 2.15 -2.94 -14.77
CA GLY A 129 1.92 -1.94 -13.71
C GLY A 129 0.54 -1.27 -13.81
N GLY A 130 0.21 -0.72 -14.98
CA GLY A 130 -0.97 0.14 -15.16
C GLY A 130 -2.32 -0.57 -15.00
N THR A 131 -2.37 -1.88 -15.21
CA THR A 131 -3.59 -2.69 -15.09
C THR A 131 -3.78 -3.31 -13.70
N PHE A 132 -2.72 -3.38 -12.87
CA PHE A 132 -2.73 -4.16 -11.62
C PHE A 132 -3.89 -3.85 -10.68
N LEU A 133 -4.06 -2.57 -10.33
CA LEU A 133 -5.12 -2.14 -9.42
C LEU A 133 -6.32 -1.55 -10.16
N THR A 134 -6.21 -1.31 -11.46
CA THR A 134 -7.27 -0.68 -12.26
C THR A 134 -8.14 -1.71 -12.97
N GLY A 135 -7.60 -2.88 -13.33
CA GLY A 135 -8.31 -3.97 -14.01
C GLY A 135 -8.82 -3.61 -15.42
N VAL A 136 -8.28 -2.56 -16.05
CA VAL A 136 -8.77 -2.04 -17.33
C VAL A 136 -7.65 -1.89 -18.34
N ARG A 137 -7.98 -2.04 -19.64
CA ARG A 137 -7.03 -1.84 -20.73
C ARG A 137 -6.57 -0.39 -20.77
N ILE A 138 -5.31 -0.13 -20.39
CA ILE A 138 -4.74 1.21 -20.42
C ILE A 138 -4.57 1.73 -21.85
N LYS A 139 -4.77 3.03 -22.03
CA LYS A 139 -4.60 3.68 -23.33
C LYS A 139 -3.13 3.76 -23.72
N LYS A 140 -2.80 3.24 -24.89
CA LYS A 140 -1.47 3.40 -25.49
C LYS A 140 -1.23 4.85 -25.88
N THR A 141 -0.41 5.54 -25.09
CA THR A 141 0.07 6.89 -25.37
C THR A 141 1.33 7.17 -24.56
N ALA A 142 2.28 7.89 -25.16
CA ALA A 142 3.43 8.47 -24.47
C ALA A 142 3.21 9.95 -24.09
N GLY A 143 2.05 10.51 -24.46
CA GLY A 143 1.66 11.89 -24.22
C GLY A 143 1.00 12.12 -22.86
N ALA A 144 0.43 13.31 -22.69
CA ALA A 144 -0.27 13.72 -21.47
C ALA A 144 -1.70 13.19 -21.38
N ASP A 145 -2.24 12.64 -22.47
CA ASP A 145 -3.61 12.13 -22.60
C ASP A 145 -3.75 10.68 -22.07
N ILE A 146 -3.07 10.40 -20.95
CA ILE A 146 -3.06 9.11 -20.26
C ILE A 146 -4.47 8.75 -19.78
N TYR A 147 -4.81 7.46 -19.88
CA TYR A 147 -6.09 6.94 -19.44
C TYR A 147 -5.95 5.47 -19.00
N ALA A 148 -6.30 5.19 -17.76
CA ALA A 148 -6.41 3.85 -17.21
C ALA A 148 -7.84 3.67 -16.65
N GLY A 149 -8.00 3.87 -15.35
CA GLY A 149 -9.25 3.77 -14.60
C GLY A 149 -9.00 4.23 -13.16
N VAL A 150 -10.02 4.20 -12.30
CA VAL A 150 -9.80 4.38 -10.85
C VAL A 150 -9.29 3.06 -10.29
N SER A 151 -8.22 3.10 -9.51
CA SER A 151 -7.68 1.88 -8.90
C SER A 151 -8.46 1.46 -7.64
N ILE A 152 -8.48 0.16 -7.34
CA ILE A 152 -9.25 -0.42 -6.24
C ILE A 152 -8.86 0.14 -4.86
N ASP A 153 -7.57 0.40 -4.62
CA ASP A 153 -7.09 1.05 -3.40
C ASP A 153 -7.71 2.45 -3.23
N GLN A 154 -7.81 3.20 -4.32
CA GLN A 154 -8.42 4.54 -4.31
C GLN A 154 -9.95 4.49 -4.21
N MET A 155 -10.59 3.46 -4.77
CA MET A 155 -12.02 3.22 -4.53
C MET A 155 -12.30 2.97 -3.04
N VAL A 156 -11.43 2.25 -2.35
CA VAL A 156 -11.56 2.01 -0.91
C VAL A 156 -11.21 3.27 -0.11
N ALA A 157 -10.13 3.96 -0.45
CA ALA A 157 -9.74 5.21 0.21
C ALA A 157 -10.84 6.28 0.18
N ARG A 158 -11.64 6.34 -0.90
CA ARG A 158 -12.83 7.22 -0.97
C ARG A 158 -13.89 6.88 0.08
N GLN A 159 -14.03 5.61 0.45
CA GLN A 159 -15.02 5.17 1.41
C GLN A 159 -14.54 5.32 2.85
N ILE A 160 -13.30 4.95 3.15
CA ILE A 160 -12.81 4.86 4.54
C ILE A 160 -11.68 5.82 4.88
N GLY A 161 -11.12 6.52 3.90
CA GLY A 161 -9.93 7.37 4.08
C GLY A 161 -10.17 8.58 4.98
N HIS A 162 -11.43 8.97 5.19
CA HIS A 162 -11.82 10.01 6.15
C HIS A 162 -11.73 9.56 7.62
N LEU A 163 -11.46 8.28 7.87
CA LEU A 163 -11.29 7.72 9.22
C LEU A 163 -9.84 7.83 9.72
N THR A 164 -8.90 8.24 8.87
CA THR A 164 -7.48 8.38 9.18
C THR A 164 -6.92 9.69 8.63
N ARG A 165 -5.73 10.11 9.09
CA ARG A 165 -5.09 11.37 8.61
C ARG A 165 -4.77 11.32 7.11
N PHE A 166 -4.30 10.16 6.65
CA PHE A 166 -3.99 9.93 5.24
C PHE A 166 -5.05 8.98 4.64
N PRO A 167 -5.79 9.40 3.61
CA PRO A 167 -6.78 8.53 2.96
C PRO A 167 -6.18 7.25 2.40
N SER A 168 -4.97 7.35 1.86
CA SER A 168 -4.15 6.24 1.38
C SER A 168 -2.65 6.62 1.46
N LEU A 169 -1.78 5.62 1.33
CA LEU A 169 -0.32 5.79 1.30
C LEU A 169 0.32 5.02 0.13
N GLU A 170 0.84 5.76 -0.84
CA GLU A 170 1.50 5.23 -2.03
C GLU A 170 3.03 5.23 -1.85
N LEU A 171 3.62 4.05 -1.92
CA LEU A 171 5.03 3.79 -1.60
C LEU A 171 5.73 3.08 -2.76
N THR A 172 7.03 3.29 -2.90
CA THR A 172 7.86 2.55 -3.86
C THR A 172 9.27 2.34 -3.32
N CYS A 173 9.98 1.34 -3.83
CA CYS A 173 11.44 1.22 -3.63
C CYS A 173 12.21 1.54 -4.92
N ASP A 174 11.62 2.32 -5.84
CA ASP A 174 12.23 2.72 -7.11
C ASP A 174 12.19 4.22 -7.38
N ALA A 175 13.03 4.68 -8.31
CA ALA A 175 12.93 6.03 -8.83
C ALA A 175 11.53 6.28 -9.40
N VAL A 176 11.02 7.50 -9.25
CA VAL A 176 9.71 7.89 -9.76
C VAL A 176 9.88 8.62 -11.08
N ARG A 177 9.15 8.18 -12.12
CA ARG A 177 9.06 8.90 -13.40
C ARG A 177 7.61 9.16 -13.76
N LYS A 178 7.26 10.42 -14.02
CA LYS A 178 5.87 10.84 -14.23
C LYS A 178 5.47 10.99 -15.71
N ALA A 179 6.45 11.15 -16.59
CA ALA A 179 6.23 11.43 -18.00
C ALA A 179 7.38 10.88 -18.86
N GLY A 180 7.12 10.73 -20.16
CA GLY A 180 8.06 10.19 -21.14
C GLY A 180 7.56 8.89 -21.75
N ASN A 181 8.27 8.41 -22.76
CA ASN A 181 8.01 7.11 -23.40
C ASN A 181 8.86 6.05 -22.71
N CYS A 182 8.25 5.26 -21.84
CA CYS A 182 8.96 4.27 -21.05
C CYS A 182 8.91 2.85 -21.64
N ASP A 183 7.83 2.51 -22.36
CA ASP A 183 7.66 1.17 -22.92
C ASP A 183 6.85 1.22 -24.21
N SER A 184 7.49 1.05 -25.36
CA SER A 184 6.81 0.77 -26.63
C SER A 184 5.72 1.79 -27.03
N GLY A 185 5.85 3.06 -26.63
CA GLY A 185 4.85 4.10 -26.87
C GLY A 185 3.86 4.32 -25.70
N TYR A 186 4.09 3.70 -24.55
CA TYR A 186 3.37 3.96 -23.30
C TYR A 186 4.11 4.97 -22.40
N SER A 187 3.32 5.76 -21.70
CA SER A 187 3.77 6.77 -20.75
C SER A 187 4.41 6.11 -19.52
N CYS A 188 5.50 6.71 -19.03
CA CYS A 188 6.10 6.34 -17.75
C CYS A 188 5.10 6.37 -16.58
N ALA A 189 4.00 7.12 -16.69
CA ALA A 189 2.94 7.12 -15.69
C ALA A 189 2.41 5.71 -15.39
N TYR A 190 2.34 4.81 -16.38
CA TYR A 190 1.80 3.46 -16.19
C TYR A 190 2.78 2.48 -15.51
N GLU A 191 4.08 2.66 -15.69
CA GLU A 191 5.12 1.79 -15.13
C GLU A 191 5.44 2.15 -13.66
N TYR A 192 5.33 3.43 -13.31
CA TYR A 192 5.76 3.96 -12.02
C TYR A 192 4.62 4.31 -11.05
N ASN A 193 3.36 4.12 -11.44
CA ASN A 193 2.20 4.41 -10.59
C ASN A 193 1.17 3.27 -10.69
N LEU A 194 0.94 2.60 -9.55
CA LEU A 194 -0.10 1.58 -9.43
C LEU A 194 -1.45 2.20 -9.03
N SER A 195 -1.40 3.28 -8.24
CA SER A 195 -2.58 3.95 -7.70
C SER A 195 -3.05 5.06 -8.63
N TRP A 196 -4.35 5.05 -8.95
CA TRP A 196 -5.01 5.97 -9.86
C TRP A 196 -6.26 6.53 -9.19
N ARG A 197 -6.18 7.81 -8.81
CA ARG A 197 -7.30 8.52 -8.15
C ARG A 197 -8.47 8.70 -9.09
N SER A 198 -8.19 9.01 -10.35
CA SER A 198 -9.15 9.14 -11.45
C SER A 198 -8.60 8.42 -12.68
N PRO A 199 -9.42 8.18 -13.73
CA PRO A 199 -8.92 7.54 -14.95
C PRO A 199 -7.71 8.23 -15.60
N THR A 200 -7.47 9.52 -15.31
CA THR A 200 -6.40 10.32 -15.90
C THR A 200 -5.41 10.86 -14.87
N GLN A 201 -5.56 10.53 -13.59
CA GLN A 201 -4.75 11.10 -12.50
C GLN A 201 -4.10 9.98 -11.66
N PRO A 202 -2.86 9.59 -11.98
CA PRO A 202 -2.07 8.69 -11.15
C PRO A 202 -1.60 9.40 -9.87
N LEU A 203 -1.42 8.62 -8.80
CA LEU A 203 -0.81 9.08 -7.56
C LEU A 203 0.65 8.65 -7.51
N SER A 204 1.54 9.62 -7.39
CA SER A 204 2.99 9.39 -7.34
C SER A 204 3.39 8.72 -6.02
N PRO A 205 4.03 7.55 -6.04
CA PRO A 205 4.52 6.92 -4.83
C PRO A 205 5.75 7.66 -4.29
N GLU A 206 5.96 7.59 -2.97
CA GLU A 206 7.16 8.15 -2.32
C GLU A 206 8.26 7.07 -2.19
N PRO A 207 9.45 7.28 -2.78
CA PRO A 207 10.56 6.34 -2.66
C PRO A 207 11.41 6.49 -1.40
N ASN A 208 11.39 7.65 -0.75
CA ASN A 208 12.32 7.95 0.32
C ASN A 208 11.67 7.66 1.69
N PRO A 209 12.14 6.65 2.45
CA PRO A 209 11.54 6.28 3.72
C PRO A 209 11.63 7.42 4.76
N ARG A 210 12.64 8.30 4.69
CA ARG A 210 12.70 9.50 5.55
C ARG A 210 11.54 10.45 5.24
N LEU A 211 11.25 10.70 3.97
CA LEU A 211 10.16 11.59 3.58
C LEU A 211 8.80 10.99 3.95
N VAL A 212 8.64 9.66 3.85
CA VAL A 212 7.45 8.95 4.35
C VAL A 212 7.31 9.16 5.86
N PHE A 213 8.38 8.89 6.63
CA PHE A 213 8.38 9.06 8.07
C PHE A 213 8.01 10.49 8.48
N GLU A 214 8.68 11.49 7.90
CA GLU A 214 8.44 12.89 8.23
C GLU A 214 7.07 13.38 7.78
N ARG A 215 6.51 12.80 6.71
CA ARG A 215 5.12 13.03 6.30
C ARG A 215 4.16 12.46 7.33
N LEU A 216 4.40 11.26 7.83
CA LEU A 216 3.53 10.59 8.81
C LEU A 216 3.62 11.24 10.20
N PHE A 217 4.81 11.58 10.68
CA PHE A 217 5.06 11.88 12.10
C PHE A 217 5.67 13.26 12.37
N GLY A 218 6.08 13.99 11.34
CA GLY A 218 6.84 15.24 11.48
C GLY A 218 8.35 15.03 11.43
N ALA A 219 9.08 16.13 11.21
CA ALA A 219 10.53 16.13 11.07
C ALA A 219 11.25 16.47 12.40
N GLY A 220 12.51 16.06 12.53
CA GLY A 220 13.36 16.36 13.68
C GLY A 220 13.37 15.27 14.77
N SER A 221 13.93 15.61 15.92
CA SER A 221 13.99 14.72 17.09
C SER A 221 12.59 14.42 17.63
N ALA A 222 12.42 13.34 18.41
CA ALA A 222 11.12 12.98 18.99
C ALA A 222 10.44 14.14 19.74
N ALA A 223 11.22 14.98 20.42
CA ALA A 223 10.72 16.16 21.13
C ALA A 223 10.23 17.29 20.20
N GLU A 224 10.81 17.40 19.00
CA GLU A 224 10.52 18.49 18.05
C GLU A 224 9.47 18.11 17.01
N ARG A 225 9.26 16.81 16.75
CA ARG A 225 8.41 16.30 15.67
C ARG A 225 7.02 16.90 15.65
N LEU A 226 6.34 16.90 16.81
CA LEU A 226 4.98 17.41 16.90
C LEU A 226 4.90 18.91 16.57
N GLU A 227 5.87 19.69 17.05
CA GLU A 227 5.91 21.14 16.82
C GLU A 227 6.27 21.44 15.36
N ASN A 228 7.26 20.75 14.80
CA ASN A 228 7.62 20.87 13.40
C ASN A 228 6.48 20.45 12.46
N PHE A 229 5.70 19.43 12.85
CA PHE A 229 4.50 19.01 12.12
C PHE A 229 3.44 20.12 12.12
N LYS A 230 3.11 20.68 13.29
CA LYS A 230 2.13 21.77 13.42
C LYS A 230 2.53 22.99 12.62
N ARG A 231 3.80 23.41 12.71
CA ARG A 231 4.33 24.53 11.92
C ARG A 231 4.17 24.30 10.43
N ARG A 232 4.53 23.10 9.93
CA ARG A 232 4.34 22.72 8.52
C ARG A 232 2.87 22.78 8.11
N GLN A 233 1.93 22.36 8.96
CA GLN A 233 0.49 22.43 8.65
C GLN A 233 0.02 23.89 8.51
N GLN A 234 0.44 24.78 9.42
CA GLN A 234 0.09 26.21 9.36
C GLN A 234 0.67 26.87 8.10
N GLU A 235 1.92 26.57 7.76
CA GLU A 235 2.55 27.04 6.52
C GLU A 235 1.78 26.55 5.28
N GLN A 236 1.39 25.27 5.25
CA GLN A 236 0.62 24.69 4.14
C GLN A 236 -0.76 25.35 4.01
N GLN A 237 -1.44 25.64 5.12
CA GLN A 237 -2.73 26.35 5.12
C GLN A 237 -2.59 27.78 4.59
N SER A 238 -1.57 28.52 5.00
CA SER A 238 -1.33 29.87 4.50
C SER A 238 -1.03 29.91 3.00
N ILE A 239 -0.26 28.93 2.49
CA ILE A 239 0.04 28.82 1.05
C ILE A 239 -1.23 28.47 0.27
N LEU A 240 -2.05 27.59 0.81
CA LEU A 240 -3.29 27.14 0.21
C LEU A 240 -4.30 28.28 0.05
N ASP A 241 -4.49 29.11 1.07
CA ASP A 241 -5.36 30.28 1.03
C ASP A 241 -4.96 31.22 -0.12
N PHE A 242 -3.64 31.46 -0.27
CA PHE A 242 -3.09 32.28 -1.36
C PHE A 242 -3.32 31.65 -2.76
N VAL A 243 -3.08 30.35 -2.89
CA VAL A 243 -3.22 29.63 -4.17
C VAL A 243 -4.66 29.58 -4.66
N LEU A 244 -5.64 29.41 -3.76
CA LEU A 244 -7.06 29.31 -4.14
C LEU A 244 -7.62 30.64 -4.63
N GLU A 245 -7.20 31.76 -4.05
CA GLU A 245 -7.57 33.09 -4.51
C GLU A 245 -7.07 33.34 -5.93
N ASP A 246 -5.79 33.06 -6.18
CA ASP A 246 -5.15 33.22 -7.50
C ASP A 246 -5.76 32.28 -8.55
N ALA A 247 -5.99 31.01 -8.19
CA ALA A 247 -6.57 30.03 -9.10
C ALA A 247 -7.98 30.44 -9.56
N SER A 248 -8.79 31.01 -8.66
CA SER A 248 -10.14 31.51 -8.95
C SER A 248 -10.13 32.75 -9.87
N ALA A 249 -9.07 33.55 -9.82
CA ALA A 249 -8.88 34.69 -10.72
C ALA A 249 -8.46 34.22 -12.13
N VAL A 250 -7.61 33.19 -12.21
CA VAL A 250 -7.12 32.61 -13.47
C VAL A 250 -8.22 31.81 -14.17
N GLU A 251 -9.03 31.02 -13.46
CA GLU A 251 -10.09 30.17 -14.05
C GLU A 251 -11.02 30.97 -14.99
N ARG A 252 -11.35 32.21 -14.60
CA ARG A 252 -12.22 33.12 -15.36
C ARG A 252 -11.64 33.57 -16.72
N ARG A 253 -10.35 33.33 -16.96
CA ARG A 253 -9.62 33.78 -18.16
C ARG A 253 -9.12 32.62 -19.04
N LEU A 254 -9.31 31.36 -18.62
CA LEU A 254 -8.80 30.20 -19.35
C LEU A 254 -9.74 29.71 -20.44
N ASN A 255 -9.16 29.15 -21.50
CA ASN A 255 -9.88 28.35 -22.50
C ASN A 255 -10.15 26.93 -21.96
N GLY A 256 -10.96 26.14 -22.68
CA GLY A 256 -11.38 24.80 -22.22
C GLY A 256 -10.24 23.81 -21.91
N ARG A 257 -9.16 23.79 -22.72
CA ARG A 257 -8.03 22.87 -22.50
C ARG A 257 -7.18 23.24 -21.28
N ASP A 258 -7.02 24.54 -21.03
CA ASP A 258 -6.29 25.00 -19.85
C ASP A 258 -7.12 24.83 -18.57
N ARG A 259 -8.46 24.85 -18.69
CA ARG A 259 -9.36 24.59 -17.57
C ARG A 259 -9.24 23.16 -17.04
N GLU A 260 -9.07 22.16 -17.91
CA GLU A 260 -8.84 20.76 -17.48
C GLU A 260 -7.57 20.62 -16.64
N LYS A 261 -6.48 21.29 -17.02
CA LYS A 261 -5.23 21.29 -16.23
C LYS A 261 -5.40 22.00 -14.90
N LEU A 262 -6.12 23.13 -14.90
CA LEU A 262 -6.43 23.85 -13.67
C LEU A 262 -7.30 23.01 -12.73
N GLU A 263 -8.26 22.26 -13.26
CA GLU A 263 -9.09 21.35 -12.47
C GLU A 263 -8.26 20.24 -11.82
N GLN A 264 -7.32 19.64 -12.56
CA GLN A 264 -6.38 18.66 -12.00
C GLN A 264 -5.52 19.29 -10.89
N TYR A 265 -5.03 20.51 -11.09
CA TYR A 265 -4.29 21.25 -10.07
C TYR A 265 -5.15 21.52 -8.82
N LEU A 266 -6.35 22.08 -8.99
CA LEU A 266 -7.29 22.37 -7.90
C LEU A 266 -7.73 21.11 -7.15
N SER A 267 -7.83 19.97 -7.83
CA SER A 267 -8.09 18.69 -7.17
C SER A 267 -6.94 18.28 -6.24
N SER A 268 -5.70 18.48 -6.66
CA SER A 268 -4.49 18.22 -5.84
C SER A 268 -4.37 19.20 -4.67
N VAL A 269 -4.79 20.45 -4.86
CA VAL A 269 -4.89 21.46 -3.80
C VAL A 269 -5.92 21.04 -2.75
N ARG A 270 -7.12 20.61 -3.18
CA ARG A 270 -8.19 20.11 -2.30
C ARG A 270 -7.75 18.92 -1.42
N GLU A 271 -6.88 18.07 -1.94
CA GLU A 271 -6.30 16.96 -1.16
C GLU A 271 -5.43 17.43 0.00
N ILE A 272 -4.66 18.50 -0.21
CA ILE A 272 -3.81 19.06 0.83
C ILE A 272 -4.69 19.65 1.93
N GLU A 273 -5.77 20.36 1.60
CA GLU A 273 -6.72 20.89 2.61
C GLU A 273 -7.36 19.77 3.41
N GLN A 274 -7.89 18.74 2.75
CA GLN A 274 -8.51 17.60 3.43
C GLN A 274 -7.52 16.91 4.37
N ARG A 275 -6.25 16.84 3.99
CA ARG A 275 -5.21 16.29 4.84
C ARG A 275 -4.93 17.18 6.05
N ILE A 276 -4.91 18.50 5.88
CA ILE A 276 -4.76 19.46 6.98
C ILE A 276 -5.95 19.34 7.95
N GLU A 277 -7.19 19.36 7.43
CA GLU A 277 -8.39 19.18 8.23
C GLU A 277 -8.38 17.86 9.02
N ASN A 278 -7.99 16.76 8.36
CA ASN A 278 -7.91 15.46 9.04
C ASN A 278 -6.80 15.45 10.10
N ALA A 279 -5.68 16.12 9.85
CA ALA A 279 -4.58 16.25 10.80
C ALA A 279 -4.93 17.14 12.02
N GLU A 280 -5.84 18.11 11.86
CA GLU A 280 -6.39 18.87 12.98
C GLU A 280 -7.34 18.03 13.84
N ARG A 281 -8.15 17.18 13.20
CA ARG A 281 -9.12 16.31 13.88
C ARG A 281 -8.48 15.10 14.56
N MET A 282 -7.35 14.62 14.04
CA MET A 282 -6.72 13.38 14.48
C MET A 282 -5.27 13.64 14.90
N PRO A 283 -4.91 13.31 16.16
CA PRO A 283 -3.56 13.58 16.65
C PRO A 283 -2.51 12.75 15.91
N VAL A 284 -1.31 13.31 15.80
CA VAL A 284 -0.13 12.56 15.36
C VAL A 284 0.31 11.65 16.50
N ALA A 285 0.32 10.34 16.26
CA ALA A 285 0.88 9.39 17.20
C ALA A 285 2.42 9.45 17.18
N ASP A 286 3.05 9.25 18.33
CA ASP A 286 4.49 9.02 18.40
C ASP A 286 4.77 7.57 17.94
N PRO A 287 5.57 7.38 16.87
CA PRO A 287 5.92 6.04 16.40
C PRO A 287 6.88 5.29 17.34
N GLY A 288 7.46 5.94 18.35
CA GLY A 288 8.45 5.32 19.25
C GLY A 288 9.75 4.91 18.54
N ALA A 289 9.96 5.39 17.32
CA ALA A 289 11.08 5.08 16.45
C ALA A 289 11.74 6.37 15.95
N ASP A 290 13.00 6.28 15.53
CA ASP A 290 13.72 7.38 14.89
C ASP A 290 13.48 7.43 13.38
N ALA A 291 13.60 8.64 12.83
CA ALA A 291 13.48 8.83 11.39
C ALA A 291 14.64 8.13 10.66
N PRO A 292 14.37 7.32 9.62
CA PRO A 292 15.40 6.63 8.88
C PRO A 292 16.33 7.62 8.15
N PRO A 293 17.56 7.22 7.79
CA PRO A 293 18.54 8.12 7.18
C PRO A 293 18.12 8.67 5.81
N GLY A 294 17.29 7.94 5.07
CA GLY A 294 16.86 8.24 3.70
C GLY A 294 16.84 6.95 2.88
N ILE A 295 17.08 7.07 1.57
CA ILE A 295 17.21 5.90 0.68
C ILE A 295 18.56 5.22 0.97
N PRO A 296 18.58 3.95 1.44
CA PRO A 296 19.82 3.23 1.69
C PRO A 296 20.46 2.75 0.36
N PRO A 297 21.77 2.47 0.34
CA PRO A 297 22.46 2.03 -0.87
C PRO A 297 22.11 0.60 -1.28
N ARG A 298 21.74 -0.26 -0.31
CA ARG A 298 21.37 -1.65 -0.55
C ARG A 298 19.87 -1.76 -0.76
N PHE A 299 19.47 -2.45 -1.82
CA PHE A 299 18.07 -2.56 -2.18
C PHE A 299 17.27 -3.38 -1.15
N GLU A 300 17.89 -4.40 -0.55
CA GLU A 300 17.22 -5.19 0.50
C GLU A 300 16.91 -4.34 1.73
N GLU A 301 17.83 -3.44 2.11
CA GLU A 301 17.62 -2.48 3.20
C GLU A 301 16.53 -1.46 2.84
N HIS A 302 16.46 -1.05 1.57
CA HIS A 302 15.43 -0.12 1.09
C HIS A 302 14.04 -0.74 1.22
N ILE A 303 13.88 -1.99 0.77
CA ILE A 303 12.64 -2.75 0.93
C ILE A 303 12.27 -2.85 2.42
N GLY A 304 13.23 -3.24 3.27
CA GLY A 304 13.03 -3.34 4.72
C GLY A 304 12.49 -2.04 5.33
N LEU A 305 13.15 -0.91 5.06
CA LEU A 305 12.71 0.39 5.55
C LEU A 305 11.32 0.80 5.04
N MET A 306 10.97 0.47 3.80
CA MET A 306 9.63 0.78 3.27
C MET A 306 8.54 -0.09 3.92
N PHE A 307 8.83 -1.35 4.25
CA PHE A 307 7.94 -2.18 5.06
C PHE A 307 7.82 -1.68 6.51
N ASP A 308 8.90 -1.16 7.10
CA ASP A 308 8.84 -0.51 8.41
C ASP A 308 7.93 0.72 8.37
N MET A 309 8.02 1.54 7.31
CA MET A 309 7.13 2.70 7.15
C MET A 309 5.67 2.29 7.00
N LEU A 310 5.39 1.26 6.21
CA LEU A 310 4.04 0.68 6.06
C LEU A 310 3.52 0.19 7.42
N THR A 311 4.34 -0.53 8.17
CA THR A 311 4.01 -1.08 9.49
C THR A 311 3.72 0.04 10.48
N LEU A 312 4.57 1.05 10.57
CA LEU A 312 4.36 2.21 11.44
C LEU A 312 3.08 2.96 11.06
N ALA A 313 2.81 3.16 9.77
CA ALA A 313 1.59 3.82 9.32
C ALA A 313 0.32 3.08 9.78
N PHE A 314 0.36 1.74 9.77
CA PHE A 314 -0.72 0.88 10.22
C PHE A 314 -0.85 0.81 11.75
N GLN A 315 0.26 0.61 12.46
CA GLN A 315 0.28 0.57 13.93
C GLN A 315 -0.25 1.86 14.55
N THR A 316 0.08 3.01 13.95
CA THR A 316 -0.36 4.33 14.40
C THR A 316 -1.72 4.77 13.85
N ASP A 317 -2.40 3.90 13.08
CA ASP A 317 -3.66 4.20 12.36
C ASP A 317 -3.57 5.52 11.54
N SER A 318 -2.38 5.81 11.01
CA SER A 318 -2.13 6.99 10.17
C SER A 318 -2.82 6.84 8.81
N THR A 319 -2.91 5.60 8.31
CA THR A 319 -3.75 5.21 7.18
C THR A 319 -4.24 3.78 7.36
N ARG A 320 -5.31 3.42 6.64
CA ARG A 320 -5.82 2.04 6.54
C ARG A 320 -5.70 1.45 5.14
N VAL A 321 -5.23 2.24 4.17
CA VAL A 321 -5.06 1.81 2.77
C VAL A 321 -3.65 2.17 2.32
N ALA A 322 -2.91 1.22 1.78
CA ALA A 322 -1.57 1.47 1.25
C ALA A 322 -1.29 0.65 0.00
N THR A 323 -0.36 1.14 -0.81
CA THR A 323 0.14 0.46 -2.00
C THR A 323 1.65 0.56 -2.01
N LEU A 324 2.35 -0.56 -2.19
CA LEU A 324 3.82 -0.61 -2.26
C LEU A 324 4.28 -1.28 -3.56
N LEU A 325 4.91 -0.49 -4.42
CA LEU A 325 5.61 -0.95 -5.61
C LEU A 325 7.05 -1.33 -5.23
N LEU A 326 7.40 -2.62 -5.19
CA LEU A 326 8.75 -3.01 -4.76
C LEU A 326 9.82 -2.57 -5.76
N ALA A 327 9.52 -2.58 -7.05
CA ALA A 327 10.34 -1.96 -8.09
C ALA A 327 9.50 -1.70 -9.34
N GLY A 328 9.96 -0.83 -10.24
CA GLY A 328 9.33 -0.65 -11.54
C GLY A 328 9.53 -1.86 -12.46
N GLU A 329 8.58 -2.07 -13.35
CA GLU A 329 8.74 -3.00 -14.48
C GLU A 329 9.97 -2.60 -15.32
N GLY A 330 10.77 -3.55 -15.80
CA GLY A 330 11.99 -3.25 -16.55
C GLY A 330 13.16 -2.63 -15.75
N ALA A 331 13.03 -2.45 -14.43
CA ALA A 331 14.10 -1.94 -13.57
C ALA A 331 15.31 -2.89 -13.43
N GLY A 332 15.15 -4.17 -13.78
CA GLY A 332 16.20 -5.21 -13.69
C GLY A 332 17.46 -4.91 -14.51
N GLY A 333 17.37 -4.16 -15.61
CA GLY A 333 18.53 -3.74 -16.40
C GLY A 333 19.30 -2.54 -15.84
N ARG A 334 18.70 -1.79 -14.91
CA ARG A 334 19.24 -0.51 -14.39
C ARG A 334 19.89 -0.63 -13.01
N ARG A 335 19.75 -1.79 -12.35
CA ARG A 335 20.24 -2.03 -10.99
C ARG A 335 21.31 -3.12 -11.02
N GLN A 336 22.58 -2.73 -10.89
CA GLN A 336 23.65 -3.71 -10.65
C GLN A 336 23.42 -4.32 -9.25
N GLN A 337 22.90 -5.55 -9.19
CA GLN A 337 22.86 -6.35 -7.97
C GLN A 337 24.17 -7.15 -7.90
N PRO A 338 25.13 -6.80 -7.02
CA PRO A 338 26.46 -7.44 -7.03
C PRO A 338 26.44 -8.89 -6.51
N HIS A 339 25.33 -9.35 -5.94
CA HIS A 339 25.28 -10.57 -5.13
C HIS A 339 24.40 -11.69 -5.72
N LEU A 340 23.70 -11.46 -6.84
CA LEU A 340 23.03 -12.55 -7.54
C LEU A 340 24.11 -13.35 -8.29
N HIS A 341 24.41 -14.55 -7.79
CA HIS A 341 25.43 -15.46 -8.30
C HIS A 341 25.56 -15.42 -9.82
N ARG A 342 26.67 -14.84 -10.28
CA ARG A 342 27.04 -14.67 -11.68
C ARG A 342 27.65 -15.95 -12.23
N ASP A 343 27.00 -17.10 -12.00
CA ASP A 343 27.45 -18.39 -12.52
C ASP A 343 26.50 -18.88 -13.61
N ARG A 344 26.47 -18.11 -14.71
CA ARG A 344 26.27 -18.54 -16.12
C ARG A 344 25.85 -17.34 -16.97
N PRO A 345 26.56 -16.99 -18.05
CA PRO A 345 26.08 -15.98 -18.99
C PRO A 345 24.89 -16.53 -19.76
N PHE A 346 23.70 -16.02 -19.48
CA PHE A 346 22.53 -16.24 -20.31
C PHE A 346 22.73 -15.48 -21.63
N ARG A 347 23.15 -16.17 -22.69
CA ARG A 347 23.12 -15.63 -24.07
C ARG A 347 21.70 -15.76 -24.61
N GLY A 348 20.84 -14.80 -24.27
CA GLY A 348 19.63 -14.50 -25.05
C GLY A 348 19.97 -13.61 -26.24
N PRO A 349 19.27 -13.70 -27.38
CA PRO A 349 19.61 -12.91 -28.57
C PRO A 349 19.43 -11.43 -28.28
N SER A 350 20.49 -10.66 -28.50
CA SER A 350 20.48 -9.21 -28.49
C SER A 350 19.52 -8.71 -29.57
N GLN A 351 18.41 -8.10 -29.19
CA GLN A 351 17.62 -7.32 -30.13
C GLN A 351 18.35 -6.00 -30.38
N SER A 352 19.18 -5.99 -31.42
CA SER A 352 19.68 -4.76 -32.03
C SER A 352 18.55 -4.11 -32.80
N HIS A 353 18.24 -2.85 -32.49
CA HIS A 353 17.44 -1.98 -33.34
C HIS A 353 18.07 -1.92 -34.74
N ALA A 354 17.41 -2.50 -35.73
CA ALA A 354 17.73 -2.31 -37.14
C ALA A 354 16.46 -1.85 -37.86
N SER A 355 16.46 -0.57 -38.23
CA SER A 355 15.57 0.00 -39.22
C SER A 355 15.87 -0.67 -40.57
N SER A 356 14.89 -1.29 -41.22
CA SER A 356 15.04 -1.67 -42.62
C SER A 356 13.71 -1.61 -43.36
N GLU A 357 13.75 -0.82 -44.43
CA GLU A 357 12.76 -0.61 -45.47
C GLU A 357 12.39 -1.93 -46.18
N HIS A 358 11.16 -2.01 -46.70
CA HIS A 358 10.70 -3.07 -47.62
C HIS A 358 11.46 -3.01 -48.96
N PRO A 359 11.75 -4.16 -49.60
CA PRO A 359 10.78 -4.71 -50.57
C PRO A 359 10.64 -6.24 -50.52
N GLY A 360 9.48 -6.73 -50.97
CA GLY A 360 9.09 -8.14 -50.91
C GLY A 360 9.68 -9.05 -51.99
N ASN A 361 9.56 -10.36 -51.78
CA ASN A 361 8.88 -11.32 -52.67
C ASN A 361 8.85 -12.71 -52.01
N ASP A 362 7.87 -13.51 -52.44
CA ASP A 362 7.48 -14.84 -52.01
C ASP A 362 8.59 -15.91 -51.90
N ARG A 363 8.43 -16.82 -50.92
CA ARG A 363 8.46 -18.29 -51.11
C ARG A 363 8.08 -19.06 -49.83
N GLN A 364 7.18 -20.02 -50.02
CA GLN A 364 6.77 -21.06 -49.07
C GLN A 364 7.91 -22.05 -48.76
N SER A 365 8.00 -22.51 -47.50
CA SER A 365 8.36 -23.89 -47.17
C SER A 365 7.91 -24.24 -45.75
N GLU A 366 7.31 -25.42 -45.64
CA GLU A 366 6.64 -26.03 -44.49
C GLU A 366 7.56 -26.35 -43.30
N GLY A 367 6.92 -26.47 -42.13
CA GLY A 367 7.36 -27.40 -41.07
C GLY A 367 7.68 -26.76 -39.73
N ASP A 368 6.65 -26.51 -38.90
CA ASP A 368 6.63 -27.02 -37.53
C ASP A 368 5.26 -26.82 -36.88
N ARG A 369 4.74 -27.92 -36.32
CA ARG A 369 3.42 -27.99 -35.67
C ARG A 369 3.53 -27.50 -34.22
N PRO A 370 2.72 -26.54 -33.75
CA PRO A 370 2.55 -26.33 -32.32
C PRO A 370 1.49 -27.28 -31.75
N LEU A 371 1.81 -27.83 -30.58
CA LEU A 371 0.94 -28.68 -29.77
C LEU A 371 -0.34 -27.94 -29.38
N VAL A 372 -1.46 -28.43 -29.90
CA VAL A 372 -2.82 -27.99 -29.56
C VAL A 372 -3.15 -28.47 -28.15
N CYS A 373 -3.34 -27.55 -27.21
CA CYS A 373 -3.99 -27.87 -25.94
C CYS A 373 -5.50 -27.98 -26.19
N LYS A 374 -6.06 -29.17 -25.90
CA LYS A 374 -7.47 -29.51 -26.09
C LYS A 374 -8.37 -28.60 -25.26
N THR A 375 -9.24 -27.86 -25.95
CA THR A 375 -10.44 -27.23 -25.42
C THR A 375 -11.37 -28.29 -24.83
N VAL A 376 -11.85 -28.06 -23.60
CA VAL A 376 -12.93 -28.83 -22.99
C VAL A 376 -14.14 -27.90 -22.85
N GLY A 377 -15.21 -28.23 -23.58
CA GLY A 377 -16.59 -27.87 -23.26
C GLY A 377 -17.08 -26.50 -23.72
N GLU A 378 -17.64 -26.45 -24.93
CA GLU A 378 -18.60 -25.42 -25.33
C GLU A 378 -19.86 -25.49 -24.44
N VAL A 379 -20.32 -24.34 -23.95
CA VAL A 379 -21.69 -24.16 -23.41
C VAL A 379 -22.37 -23.11 -24.30
N PRO A 380 -23.59 -23.35 -24.81
CA PRO A 380 -24.15 -22.52 -25.87
C PRO A 380 -24.60 -21.15 -25.37
N ALA A 381 -24.36 -20.15 -26.23
CA ALA A 381 -24.78 -18.78 -26.05
C ALA A 381 -26.24 -18.59 -26.47
N GLU A 382 -27.14 -18.32 -25.51
CA GLU A 382 -28.36 -17.54 -25.74
C GLU A 382 -28.81 -16.84 -24.44
N ALA A 383 -28.81 -15.50 -24.45
CA ALA A 383 -29.88 -14.65 -23.90
C ALA A 383 -29.46 -13.16 -24.02
N GLY A 384 -30.22 -12.40 -24.80
CA GLY A 384 -30.01 -10.96 -25.00
C GLY A 384 -30.48 -10.09 -23.83
N ALA A 385 -29.96 -8.85 -23.86
CA ALA A 385 -30.49 -7.61 -23.29
C ALA A 385 -30.81 -7.53 -21.79
N ASP A 386 -30.05 -6.72 -21.04
CA ASP A 386 -30.56 -5.52 -20.34
C ASP A 386 -29.41 -4.73 -19.67
N GLN A 387 -28.98 -3.63 -20.32
CA GLN A 387 -28.10 -2.62 -19.72
C GLN A 387 -28.90 -1.74 -18.76
N ARG A 388 -29.27 -2.25 -17.57
CA ARG A 388 -29.83 -1.41 -16.49
C ARG A 388 -30.02 -2.12 -15.15
N ARG A 389 -28.99 -2.77 -14.59
CA ARG A 389 -28.99 -3.12 -13.14
C ARG A 389 -27.62 -2.87 -12.52
N GLY A 390 -27.61 -2.03 -11.50
CA GLY A 390 -26.44 -1.80 -10.66
C GLY A 390 -25.96 -3.11 -10.04
N TRP A 391 -24.66 -3.31 -10.05
CA TRP A 391 -24.03 -4.45 -9.42
C TRP A 391 -24.31 -4.39 -7.91
N PRO A 392 -24.94 -5.40 -7.31
CA PRO A 392 -24.98 -5.48 -5.86
C PRO A 392 -23.55 -5.82 -5.41
N ILE A 393 -22.86 -4.85 -4.82
CA ILE A 393 -21.67 -5.11 -4.01
C ILE A 393 -22.18 -5.89 -2.81
N ALA A 394 -22.20 -7.22 -2.90
CA ALA A 394 -22.29 -8.06 -1.72
C ALA A 394 -21.07 -7.72 -0.88
N ALA A 395 -21.31 -7.18 0.32
CA ALA A 395 -20.28 -7.01 1.33
C ALA A 395 -19.79 -8.41 1.71
N ALA A 396 -18.80 -8.92 0.97
CA ALA A 396 -18.01 -10.05 1.42
C ALA A 396 -17.33 -9.59 2.70
N GLN A 397 -17.58 -10.33 3.77
CA GLN A 397 -16.89 -10.19 5.03
C GLN A 397 -15.43 -10.54 4.74
N LEU A 398 -14.62 -9.52 4.45
CA LEU A 398 -13.19 -9.66 4.24
C LEU A 398 -12.59 -9.97 5.61
N ASP A 399 -12.43 -11.26 5.90
CA ASP A 399 -11.63 -11.72 7.03
C ASP A 399 -10.20 -11.15 6.90
N ASP A 400 -9.55 -10.87 8.04
CA ASP A 400 -8.15 -10.43 8.14
C ASP A 400 -7.20 -11.48 7.53
N ARG A 401 -7.04 -11.48 6.20
CA ARG A 401 -6.27 -12.49 5.45
C ARG A 401 -5.36 -11.83 4.43
N VAL A 402 -4.19 -12.46 4.23
CA VAL A 402 -3.22 -12.05 3.21
C VAL A 402 -3.48 -12.83 1.94
N TRP A 403 -3.64 -12.11 0.82
CA TRP A 403 -3.83 -12.69 -0.49
C TRP A 403 -2.55 -12.59 -1.31
N ILE A 404 -2.07 -13.73 -1.80
CA ILE A 404 -0.92 -13.80 -2.69
C ILE A 404 -1.44 -14.32 -4.03
N GLY A 405 -1.31 -13.47 -5.05
CA GLY A 405 -1.60 -13.82 -6.43
C GLY A 405 -0.43 -13.41 -7.31
N GLN A 406 -0.28 -14.10 -8.42
CA GLN A 406 0.58 -13.69 -9.51
C GLN A 406 -0.23 -13.82 -10.80
N ARG A 407 -0.05 -12.85 -11.68
CA ARG A 407 -0.66 -12.78 -13.00
C ARG A 407 0.08 -13.64 -14.01
#